data_AF-A0A0N4YXN2-F1
#
_entry.id   AF-A0A0N4YXN2-F1
#
_cell.length_a   1.000
_cell.length_b   1.000
_cell.length_c   1.000
_cell.angle_alpha   90.00
_cell.angle_beta   90.00
_cell.angle_gamma   90.00
#
_symmetry.space_group_name_H-M   'P 1'
#
loop_
_entity.id
_entity.type
_entity.pdbx_description
1 polymer ?
#
loop_
_entity_poly.entity_id
_entity_poly.type
_entity_poly.pdbx_seq_one_letter_code
_entity_poly.pdbx_strand_id
1 'polypeptide(L)'
;MTGSGSLRRKKVEDGSFDLSFVTERKDVVILKEGERICGTGAALGTLPIVQNKAYFQVNLQQNGVWGVGIGNSHAVLDKVPPATEFWGIRDNGDVIANGVVIGKLNKPISEGDAIGVCYDHVELKFLVNGEWAEPSITGVKGPVRWTSF
;
A
#
# COMPACT_ATOMS: atom_id res chain seq x y z
N MET A 1 -22.64 -4.77 -3.87
CA MET A 1 -21.86 -5.92 -3.37
C MET A 1 -20.41 -5.48 -3.34
N THR A 2 -19.94 -4.99 -2.19
CA THR A 2 -18.55 -4.53 -2.00
C THR A 2 -17.70 -5.74 -1.60
N GLY A 3 -16.99 -6.32 -2.55
CA GLY A 3 -16.05 -7.42 -2.28
C GLY A 3 -14.79 -6.89 -1.60
N SER A 4 -14.46 -7.42 -0.43
CA SER A 4 -13.22 -7.13 0.28
C SER A 4 -12.05 -7.83 -0.40
N GLY A 5 -11.02 -7.08 -0.79
CA GLY A 5 -9.75 -7.66 -1.24
C GLY A 5 -9.00 -8.30 -0.06
N SER A 6 -8.19 -9.32 -0.34
CA SER A 6 -7.28 -9.89 0.66
C SER A 6 -5.85 -9.73 0.20
N LEU A 7 -5.01 -9.13 1.05
CA LEU A 7 -3.60 -8.86 0.78
C LEU A 7 -2.74 -9.63 1.78
N ARG A 8 -1.71 -10.34 1.31
CA ARG A 8 -0.73 -11.06 2.14
C ARG A 8 0.67 -10.50 1.91
N ARG A 9 1.31 -9.99 2.95
CA ARG A 9 2.67 -9.43 2.86
C ARG A 9 3.73 -10.52 2.99
N LYS A 10 4.89 -10.30 2.35
CA LYS A 10 6.09 -11.12 2.55
C LYS A 10 7.20 -10.22 3.08
N LYS A 11 7.76 -10.56 4.25
CA LYS A 11 8.95 -9.93 4.81
C LYS A 11 10.15 -10.23 3.90
N VAL A 12 10.87 -9.20 3.48
CA VAL A 12 12.13 -9.36 2.74
C VAL A 12 13.26 -8.90 3.66
N GLU A 13 14.25 -9.78 3.84
CA GLU A 13 15.39 -9.61 4.75
C GLU A 13 16.28 -8.44 4.29
N ASP A 14 16.12 -7.27 4.91
CA ASP A 14 17.22 -6.55 5.57
C ASP A 14 16.63 -5.45 6.48
N GLY A 15 16.78 -5.63 7.79
CA GLY A 15 16.20 -4.74 8.80
C GLY A 15 14.82 -5.19 9.30
N SER A 16 14.72 -5.43 10.61
CA SER A 16 13.45 -5.73 11.27
C SER A 16 12.57 -4.48 11.28
N PHE A 17 11.67 -4.36 10.30
CA PHE A 17 10.56 -3.43 10.38
C PHE A 17 9.47 -4.06 11.25
N ASP A 18 9.13 -3.41 12.36
CA ASP A 18 7.91 -3.71 13.10
C ASP A 18 6.73 -3.40 12.18
N LEU A 19 6.13 -4.46 11.63
CA LEU A 19 5.08 -4.40 10.62
C LEU A 19 3.69 -4.42 11.26
N SER A 20 3.60 -4.05 12.54
CA SER A 20 2.33 -3.85 13.22
C SER A 20 1.52 -2.75 12.51
N PHE A 21 0.20 -2.85 12.59
CA PHE A 21 -0.70 -1.78 12.17
C PHE A 21 -1.11 -0.96 13.40
N VAL A 22 -1.06 0.37 13.32
CA VAL A 22 -1.37 1.25 14.47
C VAL A 22 -2.80 1.75 14.46
N THR A 23 -3.48 1.72 13.31
CA THR A 23 -4.85 2.25 13.21
C THR A 23 -5.66 1.36 12.28
N GLU A 24 -6.64 0.70 12.89
CA GLU A 24 -7.67 -0.08 12.22
C GLU A 24 -8.96 0.74 12.33
N ARG A 25 -9.62 1.03 11.21
CA ARG A 25 -10.98 1.60 11.25
C ARG A 25 -11.89 0.89 10.26
N LYS A 26 -12.98 0.38 10.83
CA LYS A 26 -14.05 -0.48 10.30
C LYS A 26 -13.59 -1.85 9.80
N ASP A 27 -14.17 -2.90 10.38
CA ASP A 27 -14.17 -4.31 9.98
C ASP A 27 -12.88 -4.86 9.32
N VAL A 28 -11.71 -4.34 9.69
CA VAL A 28 -10.41 -4.87 9.27
C VAL A 28 -10.13 -6.10 10.12
N VAL A 29 -9.89 -7.22 9.45
CA VAL A 29 -9.49 -8.45 10.09
C VAL A 29 -8.02 -8.67 9.76
N ILE A 30 -7.18 -8.57 10.77
CA ILE A 30 -5.76 -8.87 10.68
C ILE A 30 -5.56 -10.32 11.06
N LEU A 31 -5.05 -11.12 10.13
CA LEU A 31 -4.75 -12.53 10.31
C LEU A 31 -3.25 -12.76 10.20
N LYS A 32 -2.80 -13.91 10.71
CA LYS A 32 -1.39 -14.36 10.60
C LYS A 32 -0.40 -13.31 11.14
N GLU A 33 -0.58 -12.91 12.39
CA GLU A 33 0.39 -12.05 13.10
C GLU A 33 0.66 -10.68 12.43
N GLY A 34 -0.30 -10.11 11.68
CA GLY A 34 -0.08 -8.85 10.96
C GLY A 34 0.29 -9.01 9.48
N GLU A 35 0.43 -10.24 8.98
CA GLU A 35 0.82 -10.48 7.58
C GLU A 35 -0.35 -10.44 6.60
N ARG A 36 -1.58 -10.61 7.07
CA ARG A 36 -2.76 -10.66 6.20
C ARG A 36 -3.80 -9.65 6.65
N ILE A 37 -4.24 -8.83 5.70
CA ILE A 37 -5.40 -7.97 5.87
C ILE A 37 -6.56 -8.54 5.05
N CYS A 38 -7.73 -8.56 5.69
CA CYS A 38 -9.02 -8.82 5.06
C CYS A 38 -10.04 -7.81 5.61
N GLY A 39 -11.19 -7.66 4.93
CA GLY A 39 -12.30 -6.86 5.43
C GLY A 39 -12.46 -5.53 4.69
N THR A 40 -13.13 -4.56 5.32
CA THR A 40 -13.43 -3.25 4.71
C THR A 40 -12.87 -2.12 5.55
N GLY A 41 -11.60 -1.76 5.31
CA GLY A 41 -10.95 -0.67 6.02
C GLY A 41 -9.51 -0.49 5.56
N ALA A 42 -8.84 0.51 6.10
CA ALA A 42 -7.44 0.79 5.78
C ALA A 42 -6.56 0.58 7.01
N ALA A 43 -5.29 0.29 6.77
CA ALA A 43 -4.34 0.01 7.82
C ALA A 43 -2.98 0.66 7.50
N LEU A 44 -2.46 1.42 8.47
CA LEU A 44 -1.18 2.11 8.44
C LEU A 44 -0.15 1.35 9.27
N GLY A 45 1.09 1.23 8.78
CA GLY A 45 2.22 0.71 9.55
C GLY A 45 2.49 1.56 10.80
N THR A 46 3.11 0.97 11.82
CA THR A 46 3.39 1.65 13.09
C THR A 46 4.52 2.66 13.03
N LEU A 47 5.56 2.36 12.24
CA LEU A 47 6.76 3.19 12.18
C LEU A 47 6.86 3.97 10.86
N PRO A 48 7.32 5.23 10.91
CA PRO A 48 7.70 5.96 9.71
C PRO A 48 8.88 5.31 9.02
N ILE A 49 8.91 5.41 7.70
CA ILE A 49 10.03 5.02 6.85
C ILE A 49 11.12 6.06 7.10
N VAL A 50 12.18 5.63 7.79
CA VAL A 50 13.34 6.46 8.16
C VAL A 50 14.59 6.05 7.37
N GLN A 51 14.52 4.96 6.62
CA GLN A 51 15.62 4.39 5.85
C GLN A 51 15.68 5.03 4.46
N ASN A 52 16.90 5.35 4.01
CA ASN A 52 17.17 5.95 2.70
C ASN A 52 16.55 5.20 1.52
N LYS A 53 16.37 3.88 1.65
CA LYS A 53 15.68 3.04 0.69
C LYS A 53 14.85 2.04 1.46
N ALA A 54 13.61 1.89 1.05
CA ALA A 54 12.66 1.04 1.71
C ALA A 54 11.88 0.26 0.67
N TYR A 55 11.77 -1.05 0.88
CA TYR A 55 11.06 -1.96 -0.01
C TYR A 55 10.07 -2.79 0.80
N PHE A 56 8.86 -2.94 0.27
CA PHE A 56 7.91 -3.91 0.79
C PHE A 56 7.15 -4.59 -0.33
N GLN A 57 6.71 -5.82 -0.08
CA GLN A 57 5.96 -6.61 -1.04
C GLN A 57 4.62 -7.05 -0.47
N VAL A 58 3.59 -6.92 -1.29
CA VAL A 58 2.23 -7.34 -1.00
C VAL A 58 1.77 -8.30 -2.09
N ASN A 59 1.33 -9.48 -1.71
CA ASN A 59 0.75 -10.46 -2.63
C ASN A 59 -0.76 -10.35 -2.58
N LEU A 60 -1.39 -10.16 -3.74
CA LEU A 60 -2.84 -10.11 -3.87
C LEU A 60 -3.41 -11.52 -3.76
N GLN A 61 -4.15 -11.82 -2.70
CA GLN A 61 -4.73 -13.14 -2.44
C GLN A 61 -6.14 -13.28 -2.99
N GLN A 62 -6.87 -12.17 -3.10
CA GLN A 62 -8.24 -12.16 -3.60
C GLN A 62 -8.56 -10.83 -4.26
N ASN A 63 -9.21 -10.86 -5.43
CA ASN A 63 -9.71 -9.67 -6.09
C ASN A 63 -10.81 -8.97 -5.26
N GLY A 64 -10.87 -7.64 -5.37
CA GLY A 64 -11.80 -6.78 -4.65
C GLY A 64 -11.39 -5.32 -4.76
N VAL A 65 -11.95 -4.46 -3.91
CA VAL A 65 -11.42 -3.10 -3.74
C VAL A 65 -10.21 -3.20 -2.82
N TRP A 66 -9.07 -2.70 -3.29
CA TRP A 66 -7.83 -2.69 -2.52
C TRP A 66 -6.94 -1.52 -2.95
N GLY A 67 -5.97 -1.19 -2.11
CA GLY A 67 -4.92 -0.26 -2.48
C GLY A 67 -3.66 -0.47 -1.66
N VAL A 68 -2.52 -0.13 -2.26
CA VAL A 68 -1.20 -0.35 -1.68
C VAL A 68 -0.32 0.87 -1.94
N GLY A 69 0.40 1.33 -0.91
CA GLY A 69 1.33 2.43 -1.04
C GLY A 69 1.84 2.94 0.30
N ILE A 70 2.02 4.24 0.38
CA ILE A 70 2.44 4.96 1.58
C ILE A 70 1.44 6.07 1.92
N GLY A 71 1.36 6.41 3.19
CA GLY A 71 0.51 7.48 3.69
C GLY A 71 1.12 8.07 4.95
N ASN A 72 0.67 9.26 5.35
CA ASN A 72 1.13 9.85 6.60
C ASN A 72 0.14 9.61 7.76
N SER A 73 0.50 10.05 8.97
CA SER A 73 -0.34 9.96 10.16
C SER A 73 -1.65 10.75 10.07
N HIS A 74 -1.76 11.69 9.14
CA HIS A 74 -2.93 12.55 8.98
C HIS A 74 -3.91 12.02 7.94
N ALA A 75 -3.57 10.91 7.26
CA ALA A 75 -4.45 10.27 6.31
C ALA A 75 -5.77 9.86 6.98
N VAL A 76 -6.87 10.38 6.44
CA VAL A 76 -8.21 10.05 6.93
C VAL A 76 -8.58 8.66 6.41
N LEU A 77 -8.38 7.66 7.26
CA LEU A 77 -8.68 6.25 6.95
C LEU A 77 -10.16 5.86 7.15
N ASP A 78 -11.02 6.81 7.52
CA ASP A 78 -12.45 6.56 7.78
C ASP A 78 -13.25 6.18 6.53
N LYS A 79 -12.71 6.49 5.34
CA LYS A 79 -13.29 6.15 4.04
C LYS A 79 -12.24 5.46 3.18
N VAL A 80 -12.61 4.29 2.68
CA VAL A 80 -11.84 3.54 1.69
C VAL A 80 -12.46 3.77 0.31
N PRO A 81 -11.69 4.14 -0.73
CA PRO A 81 -10.26 4.51 -0.70
C PRO A 81 -9.99 5.85 0.02
N PRO A 82 -8.81 6.03 0.66
CA PRO A 82 -8.42 7.31 1.24
C PRO A 82 -8.33 8.39 0.17
N ALA A 83 -8.86 9.57 0.51
CA ALA A 83 -8.98 10.70 -0.41
C ALA A 83 -7.74 11.59 -0.43
N THR A 84 -7.01 11.72 0.68
CA THR A 84 -5.86 12.63 0.84
C THR A 84 -4.77 11.96 1.68
N GLU A 85 -3.56 12.48 1.57
CA GLU A 85 -2.36 12.05 2.29
C GLU A 85 -1.99 10.56 2.07
N PHE A 86 -2.32 10.05 0.89
CA PHE A 86 -1.99 8.71 0.39
C PHE A 86 -1.32 8.81 -0.98
N TRP A 87 -0.26 8.02 -1.17
CA TRP A 87 0.47 7.84 -2.42
C TRP A 87 0.59 6.35 -2.71
N GLY A 88 0.06 5.89 -3.84
CA GLY A 88 -0.02 4.46 -4.09
C GLY A 88 -0.83 4.11 -5.33
N ILE A 89 -1.14 2.82 -5.43
CA ILE A 89 -1.95 2.25 -6.51
C ILE A 89 -3.27 1.69 -5.96
N ARG A 90 -4.31 1.69 -6.79
CA ARG A 90 -5.63 1.10 -6.49
C ARG A 90 -5.91 -0.13 -7.36
N ASP A 91 -6.94 -0.88 -6.98
CA ASP A 91 -7.44 -2.08 -7.67
C ASP A 91 -7.71 -1.90 -9.17
N ASN A 92 -8.14 -0.71 -9.57
CA ASN A 92 -8.42 -0.37 -10.97
C ASN A 92 -7.17 0.08 -11.76
N GLY A 93 -5.98 -0.04 -11.17
CA GLY A 93 -4.70 0.38 -11.72
C GLY A 93 -4.42 1.88 -11.62
N ASP A 94 -5.28 2.70 -11.01
CA ASP A 94 -5.01 4.12 -10.84
C ASP A 94 -3.81 4.34 -9.91
N VAL A 95 -2.87 5.18 -10.34
CA VAL A 95 -1.74 5.66 -9.54
C VAL A 95 -2.10 7.03 -8.99
N ILE A 96 -2.05 7.18 -7.66
CA ILE A 96 -2.57 8.34 -6.95
C ILE A 96 -1.49 8.98 -6.11
N ALA A 97 -1.44 10.31 -6.16
CA ALA A 97 -0.57 11.13 -5.34
C ALA A 97 -1.41 12.20 -4.62
N ASN A 98 -1.55 12.05 -3.30
CA ASN A 98 -2.28 12.97 -2.43
C ASN A 98 -3.69 13.34 -2.94
N GLY A 99 -4.46 12.32 -3.35
CA GLY A 99 -5.83 12.49 -3.83
C GLY A 99 -5.99 12.80 -5.31
N VAL A 100 -4.90 13.02 -6.04
CA VAL A 100 -4.92 13.22 -7.49
C VAL A 100 -4.50 11.94 -8.20
N VAL A 101 -5.31 11.48 -9.16
CA VAL A 101 -4.91 10.40 -10.07
C VAL A 101 -3.90 10.98 -11.07
N ILE A 102 -2.66 10.50 -10.99
CA ILE A 102 -1.57 10.98 -11.85
C ILE A 102 -1.41 10.13 -13.12
N GLY A 103 -2.03 8.95 -13.16
CA GLY A 103 -2.00 8.07 -14.31
C GLY A 103 -2.56 6.69 -13.98
N LYS A 104 -2.40 5.76 -14.93
CA LYS A 104 -2.68 4.35 -14.74
C LYS A 104 -1.39 3.54 -14.80
N LEU A 105 -1.33 2.51 -13.98
CA LEU A 105 -0.25 1.55 -14.00
C LEU A 105 -0.20 0.88 -15.38
N ASN A 106 0.98 0.83 -15.98
CA ASN A 106 1.20 0.22 -17.29
C ASN A 106 1.12 -1.31 -17.28
N LYS A 107 0.95 -1.92 -16.09
CA LYS A 107 0.78 -3.37 -15.91
C LYS A 107 -0.54 -3.65 -15.21
N PRO A 108 -1.35 -4.59 -15.73
CA PRO A 108 -2.53 -5.06 -15.01
C PRO A 108 -2.09 -5.80 -13.74
N ILE A 109 -2.92 -5.74 -12.71
CA ILE A 109 -2.72 -6.47 -11.46
C ILE A 109 -3.92 -7.39 -11.27
N SER A 110 -3.64 -8.66 -11.05
CA SER A 110 -4.62 -9.73 -10.87
C SER A 110 -4.36 -10.52 -9.60
N GLU A 111 -5.37 -11.25 -9.14
CA GLU A 111 -5.24 -12.20 -8.04
C GLU A 111 -4.07 -13.17 -8.27
N GLY A 112 -3.24 -13.34 -7.26
CA GLY A 112 -1.98 -14.09 -7.32
C GLY A 112 -0.73 -13.24 -7.54
N ASP A 113 -0.88 -12.01 -8.04
CA ASP A 113 0.26 -11.13 -8.32
C ASP A 113 0.94 -10.59 -7.06
N ALA A 114 2.24 -10.37 -7.17
CA ALA A 114 3.07 -9.73 -6.17
C ALA A 114 3.35 -8.27 -6.56
N ILE A 115 2.91 -7.34 -5.71
CA ILE A 115 3.17 -5.91 -5.84
C ILE A 115 4.34 -5.55 -4.94
N GLY A 116 5.45 -5.15 -5.55
CA GLY A 116 6.58 -4.53 -4.86
C GLY A 116 6.41 -3.02 -4.82
N VAL A 117 6.78 -2.40 -3.71
CA VAL A 117 6.73 -0.94 -3.56
C VAL A 117 8.07 -0.49 -3.00
N CYS A 118 8.72 0.40 -3.74
CA CYS A 118 10.04 0.94 -3.45
C CYS A 118 9.93 2.43 -3.17
N TYR A 119 10.49 2.89 -2.07
CA TYR A 119 10.54 4.31 -1.73
C TYR A 119 11.94 4.69 -1.27
N ASP A 120 12.47 5.80 -1.79
CA ASP A 120 13.82 6.29 -1.46
C ASP A 120 13.86 7.76 -1.00
N HIS A 121 12.72 8.27 -0.49
CA HIS A 121 12.50 9.68 -0.14
C HIS A 121 12.42 10.67 -1.30
N VAL A 122 12.77 10.27 -2.52
CA VAL A 122 12.63 11.11 -3.73
C VAL A 122 11.47 10.60 -4.57
N GLU A 123 11.41 9.29 -4.75
CA GLU A 123 10.53 8.62 -5.70
C GLU A 123 9.92 7.36 -5.08
N LEU A 124 8.64 7.14 -5.37
CA LEU A 124 7.89 5.94 -5.06
C LEU A 124 7.65 5.18 -6.36
N LYS A 125 8.20 3.97 -6.44
CA LYS A 125 8.12 3.07 -7.59
C LYS A 125 7.40 1.79 -7.24
N PHE A 126 6.85 1.16 -8.27
CA PHE A 126 6.12 -0.09 -8.16
C PHE A 126 6.80 -1.19 -8.99
N LEU A 127 6.73 -2.41 -8.48
CA LEU A 127 7.02 -3.62 -9.24
C LEU A 127 5.77 -4.49 -9.26
N VAL A 128 5.51 -5.14 -10.38
CA VAL A 128 4.51 -6.21 -10.49
C VAL A 128 5.25 -7.47 -10.87
N ASN A 129 5.15 -8.50 -10.03
CA ASN A 129 5.85 -9.78 -10.18
C ASN A 129 7.37 -9.64 -10.38
N GLY A 130 7.97 -8.66 -9.68
CA GLY A 130 9.42 -8.40 -9.74
C GLY A 130 9.87 -7.53 -10.90
N GLU A 131 8.96 -7.07 -11.76
CA GLU A 131 9.29 -6.19 -12.88
C GLU A 131 8.77 -4.77 -12.64
N TRP A 132 9.57 -3.76 -12.99
CA TRP A 132 9.21 -2.35 -12.83
C TRP A 132 7.92 -1.98 -13.57
N ALA A 133 7.10 -1.15 -12.91
CA ALA A 133 5.86 -0.60 -13.44
C ALA A 133 5.86 0.93 -13.34
N GLU A 134 5.16 1.57 -14.26
CA GLU A 134 5.03 3.03 -14.41
C GLU A 134 3.57 3.46 -14.31
N PRO A 135 3.25 4.70 -13.91
CA PRO A 135 4.17 5.78 -13.53
C PRO A 135 4.71 5.64 -12.10
N SER A 136 5.82 6.32 -11.83
CA SER A 136 6.32 6.57 -10.48
C SER A 136 5.67 7.83 -9.88
N ILE A 137 5.74 7.94 -8.56
CA ILE A 137 5.24 9.10 -7.82
C ILE A 137 6.45 9.85 -7.24
N THR A 138 6.49 11.17 -7.39
CA THR A 138 7.51 12.03 -6.78
C THR A 138 6.85 13.09 -5.88
N GLY A 139 7.66 13.81 -5.09
CA GLY A 139 7.17 14.91 -4.27
C GLY A 139 6.30 14.47 -3.09
N VAL A 140 6.53 13.25 -2.59
CA VAL A 140 5.93 12.74 -1.35
C VAL A 140 6.35 13.63 -0.18
N LYS A 141 5.40 14.01 0.67
CA LYS A 141 5.63 14.98 1.75
C LYS A 141 5.50 14.37 3.13
N GLY A 142 6.43 14.75 4.02
CA GLY A 142 6.40 14.44 5.44
C GLY A 142 6.81 13.01 5.78
N PRO A 143 6.79 12.66 7.08
CA PRO A 143 7.03 11.29 7.53
C PRO A 143 5.92 10.37 7.01
N VAL A 144 6.31 9.38 6.20
CA VAL A 144 5.40 8.44 5.58
C VAL A 144 5.54 7.05 6.18
N ARG A 145 4.43 6.31 6.21
CA ARG A 145 4.35 4.91 6.64
C ARG A 145 3.71 4.09 5.54
N TRP A 146 3.97 2.80 5.55
CA TRP A 146 3.28 1.86 4.67
C TRP A 146 1.78 1.88 4.91
N THR A 147 0.98 1.82 3.84
CA THR A 147 -0.49 1.84 3.91
C THR A 147 -1.07 0.82 2.95
N SER A 148 -2.12 0.12 3.38
CA SER A 148 -2.98 -0.64 2.48
C SER A 148 -4.42 -0.70 2.97
N PHE A 149 -5.35 -0.96 2.06
CA PHE A 149 -6.78 -1.16 2.30
C PHE A 149 -7.35 -2.21 1.36
#